data_AF-A0A2M7K527-F1
#
_entry.id   AF-A0A2M7K527-F1
#
_cell.length_a   1.000
_cell.length_b   1.000
_cell.length_c   1.000
_cell.angle_alpha   90.00
_cell.angle_beta   90.00
_cell.angle_gamma   90.00
#
_symmetry.space_group_name_H-M   'P 1'
#
loop_
_entity.id
_entity.type
_entity.pdbx_description
1 polymer ?
#
loop_
_entity_poly.entity_id
_entity_poly.type
_entity_poly.pdbx_seq_one_letter_code
_entity_poly.pdbx_strand_id
1 'polypeptide(L)' 'MHVFLFEKKLKTGIRFNTDKPSFGTFNVKVNSGKNNSEMEYNLLSLPMYMVYQLPRLLEEMKL' A
#
# COMPACT_ATOMS: atom_id res chain seq x y z
N MET A 1 8.83 -0.22 1.21
CA MET A 1 7.39 -0.57 1.25
C MET A 1 7.02 -1.67 0.26
N HIS A 2 7.24 -1.51 -1.05
CA HIS A 2 6.88 -2.55 -2.04
C HIS A 2 7.64 -3.88 -1.84
N VAL A 3 8.94 -3.84 -1.47
CA VAL A 3 9.71 -5.07 -1.14
C VAL A 3 9.11 -5.80 0.06
N PHE A 4 8.73 -5.07 1.11
CA PHE A 4 8.13 -5.65 2.31
C PHE A 4 6.75 -6.28 2.03
N LEU A 5 5.91 -5.59 1.25
CA LEU A 5 4.62 -6.12 0.79
C LEU A 5 4.82 -7.42 0.01
N PHE A 6 5.83 -7.46 -0.86
CA PHE A 6 6.19 -8.64 -1.64
C PHE A 6 6.64 -9.81 -0.76
N GLU A 7 7.58 -9.60 0.15
CA GLU A 7 8.05 -10.64 1.07
C GLU A 7 6.94 -11.19 1.98
N LYS A 8 6.02 -10.33 2.41
CA LYS A 8 4.86 -10.70 3.24
C LYS A 8 3.65 -11.19 2.44
N LYS A 9 3.74 -11.22 1.11
CA LYS A 9 2.64 -11.59 0.20
C LYS A 9 1.35 -10.78 0.45
N LEU A 10 1.50 -9.50 0.81
CA LEU A 10 0.41 -8.59 1.12
C LEU A 10 0.00 -7.81 -0.13
N LYS A 11 -1.29 -7.84 -0.47
CA LYS A 11 -1.84 -7.14 -1.64
C LYS A 11 -2.15 -5.66 -1.39
N THR A 12 -2.11 -5.21 -0.14
CA THR A 12 -2.48 -3.84 0.23
C THR A 12 -1.49 -3.27 1.23
N GLY A 13 -1.02 -2.06 0.94
CA GLY A 13 -0.19 -1.26 1.83
C GLY A 13 -0.92 0.01 2.25
N ILE A 14 -0.72 0.40 3.51
CA ILE A 14 -1.16 1.68 4.04
C ILE A 14 0.09 2.50 4.36
N ARG A 15 0.17 3.72 3.84
CA ARG A 15 1.29 4.64 4.09
C ARG A 15 0.74 5.94 4.65
N PHE A 16 1.29 6.37 5.78
CA PHE A 16 1.05 7.70 6.29
C PHE A 16 2.16 8.66 5.87
N ASN A 17 1.78 9.82 5.31
CA ASN A 17 2.70 10.86 4.86
C ASN A 17 2.06 12.26 5.05
N THR A 18 2.67 13.30 4.46
CA THR A 18 2.15 14.68 4.46
C THR A 18 1.47 15.05 3.14
N ASP A 19 1.42 14.11 2.19
CA ASP A 19 0.82 14.32 0.87
C ASP A 19 -0.70 14.21 0.93
N LYS A 20 -1.38 14.64 -0.14
CA LYS A 20 -2.84 14.48 -0.28
C LYS A 20 -3.24 13.00 -0.23
N PRO A 21 -4.43 12.69 0.32
CA PRO A 21 -4.91 11.32 0.35
C PRO A 21 -5.06 10.79 -1.08
N SER A 22 -4.56 9.58 -1.30
CA SER A 22 -4.65 8.91 -2.59
C SER A 22 -4.79 7.41 -2.40
N PHE A 23 -5.55 6.80 -3.30
CA PHE A 23 -5.65 5.36 -3.43
C PHE A 23 -5.38 4.98 -4.87
N GLY A 24 -4.58 3.93 -5.06
CA GLY A 24 -4.27 3.45 -6.40
C GLY A 24 -3.64 2.07 -6.37
N THR A 25 -3.69 1.42 -7.52
CA THR A 25 -3.03 0.14 -7.77
C THR A 25 -1.72 0.40 -8.47
N PHE A 26 -0.64 -0.13 -7.91
CA PHE A 26 0.72 0.07 -8.39
C PHE A 26 1.28 -1.28 -8.82
N ASN A 27 1.77 -1.34 -10.06
CA ASN A 27 2.57 -2.46 -10.54
C ASN A 27 4.05 -2.10 -10.41
N VAL A 28 4.78 -2.86 -9.59
CA VAL A 28 6.20 -2.62 -9.33
C VAL A 28 6.98 -3.91 -9.56
N LYS A 29 8.11 -3.79 -10.27
CA LYS A 29 9.12 -4.84 -10.36
C LYS A 29 9.88 -4.89 -9.05
N VAL A 30 9.73 -5.98 -8.31
CA VAL A 30 10.46 -6.21 -7.05
C VAL A 30 11.63 -7.14 -7.35
N ASN A 31 12.83 -6.67 -7.04
CA ASN A 31 14.03 -7.50 -7.04
C ASN A 31 14.36 -7.89 -5.59
N SER A 32 13.95 -9.08 -5.19
CA SER A 32 14.24 -9.64 -3.88
C SER A 32 15.34 -10.70 -4.00
N GLY A 33 16.58 -10.25 -4.11
CA GLY A 33 17.76 -11.10 -4.20
C GLY A 33 17.84 -11.89 -5.52
N LYS A 34 17.26 -13.10 -5.55
CA LYS A 34 17.29 -14.01 -6.72
C LYS A 34 16.02 -13.98 -7.57
N ASN A 35 14.94 -13.38 -7.07
CA ASN A 35 13.66 -13.36 -7.77
C ASN A 35 13.36 -11.93 -8.24
N ASN A 36 13.38 -11.75 -9.57
CA ASN A 36 12.81 -10.59 -10.24
C ASN A 36 11.36 -10.94 -10.57
N SER A 37 10.43 -10.36 -9.83
CA SER A 37 8.99 -10.61 -10.02
C SER A 37 8.23 -9.31 -10.04
N GLU A 38 7.25 -9.23 -10.92
CA GLU A 38 6.27 -8.15 -10.95
C GLU A 38 5.23 -8.40 -9.86
N MET A 39 4.92 -7.35 -9.11
CA MET A 39 3.89 -7.38 -8.09
C MET A 39 2.94 -6.20 -8.30
N GLU A 40 1.66 -6.52 -8.36
CA GLU A 40 0.58 -5.57 -8.28
C GLU A 40 0.11 -5.46 -6.82
N TYR A 41 0.06 -4.25 -6.29
CA TYR A 41 -0.46 -3.98 -4.94
C TYR A 41 -1.27 -2.69 -4.90
N ASN A 42 -2.25 -2.66 -4.01
CA ASN A 42 -3.02 -1.47 -3.69
C ASN A 42 -2.29 -0.65 -2.63
N LEU A 43 -2.21 0.66 -2.82
CA LEU A 43 -1.62 1.57 -1.83
C LEU A 43 -2.64 2.62 -1.42
N LEU A 44 -2.96 2.64 -0.13
CA LEU A 44 -3.69 3.72 0.51
C LEU A 44 -2.68 4.67 1.16
N SER A 45 -2.45 5.82 0.52
CA SER A 45 -1.61 6.89 1.06
C SER A 45 -2.50 7.91 1.76
N LEU A 46 -2.29 8.11 3.05
CA LEU A 46 -3.08 9.02 3.87
C LEU A 46 -2.21 10.07 4.57
N PRO A 47 -2.67 11.33 4.65
CA PRO A 47 -2.07 12.29 5.53
C PRO A 47 -2.08 11.83 6.99
N MET A 48 -1.06 12.17 7.78
CA MET A 48 -1.00 11.84 9.22
C MET A 48 -2.22 12.34 10.01
N TYR A 49 -2.82 13.46 9.62
CA TYR A 49 -4.04 13.97 10.28
C TYR A 49 -5.30 13.13 10.01
N MET A 50 -5.24 12.19 9.05
CA MET A 50 -6.34 11.29 8.69
C MET A 50 -6.23 9.89 9.31
N VAL A 51 -5.31 9.67 10.26
CA VAL A 51 -5.15 8.37 10.94
C VAL A 51 -6.49 7.89 11.55
N TYR A 52 -7.26 8.79 12.15
CA TYR A 52 -8.57 8.46 12.73
C TYR A 52 -9.64 8.08 11.69
N GLN A 53 -9.42 8.42 10.42
CA GLN A 53 -10.33 8.04 9.32
C GLN A 53 -9.99 6.66 8.74
N LEU A 54 -8.85 6.07 9.11
CA LEU A 54 -8.43 4.78 8.58
C LEU A 54 -9.48 3.66 8.79
N PRO A 55 -10.07 3.47 9.99
CA PRO A 55 -11.05 2.40 10.19
C PRO A 55 -12.25 2.54 9.26
N ARG A 56 -12.79 3.76 9.12
CA ARG A 56 -13.90 4.06 8.20
C ARG A 56 -13.54 3.75 6.74
N LEU A 57 -12.34 4.13 6.32
CA LEU A 57 -11.88 3.89 4.95
C LEU A 57 -11.69 2.40 4.66
N LEU A 58 -11.19 1.63 5.63
CA LEU A 58 -11.05 0.17 5.49
C LEU A 58 -12.41 -0.51 5.31
N GLU A 59 -13.42 -0.09 6.08
CA GLU A 59 -14.78 -0.60 5.95
C GLU A 59 -15.41 -0.24 4.59
N GLU A 60 -15.31 1.02 4.17
CA GLU A 60 -15.88 1.49 2.89
C GLU A 60 -15.23 0.81 1.68
N MET A 61 -13.92 0.59 1.73
CA MET A 61 -13.13 0.04 0.62
C MET A 61 -13.08 -1.49 0.62
N LYS A 62 -13.60 -2.15 1.67
CA LYS A 62 -13.56 -3.62 1.85
C LYS A 62 -12.15 -4.19 1.74
N LEU A 63 -11.18 -3.49 2.34
CA LEU A 63 -9.76 -3.85 2.37
C LEU A 63 -9.43 -4.83 3.51
#